data_AF-A0A921KZY8-F1
#
_entry.id   AF-A0A921KZY8-F1
#
_cell.length_a   1.000
_cell.length_b   1.000
_cell.length_c   1.000
_cell.angle_alpha   90.00
_cell.angle_beta   90.00
_cell.angle_gamma   90.00
#
_symmetry.space_group_name_H-M   'P 1'
#
loop_
_entity.id
_entity.type
_entity.pdbx_description
1 polymer ?
#
loop_
_entity_poly.entity_id
_entity_poly.type
_entity_poly.pdbx_seq_one_letter_code
_entity_poly.pdbx_strand_id
1 'polypeptide(L)'
;MKWDEIHDQSRVVVDKAIENLLAEGKEVEKKEDDIVGKLRDAEYVGKKLEKRKRYSGKDAFLRLKRQMERRKRLRVAMWMAGAACVAVVCIILLQWKQIELLLPKTSTIVKQENIFPAEMKAILVRADGEQVVLGKEYRNWEEIGNVLIAVDSTGLEYNRLKQTNADTVVFNQLIVPRGGLYLLVLADGTRVWMNSDSHLKYPVMFAGGKREVILSGEAYFDVVKDKSAPFIVRTESGNIEVLGTEFNIKCYSDETALVTTLVNGKVKFDDGINPSVILKPEEQLIFEKENRQSIVRKVNVNHYISWKDNRLSFQGETLDMIMKTLSRWY
;
A
#
# COMPACT_ATOMS: atom_id res chain seq x y z
N MET A 1 -1.73 -15.98 70.24
CA MET A 1 -1.19 -15.20 71.36
C MET A 1 -1.94 -15.64 72.61
N LYS A 2 -1.30 -16.35 73.54
CA LYS A 2 -1.98 -16.97 74.69
C LYS A 2 -2.30 -15.88 75.72
N TRP A 3 -3.48 -15.96 76.35
CA TRP A 3 -3.97 -14.98 77.33
C TRP A 3 -3.04 -14.82 78.56
N ASP A 4 -2.24 -15.85 78.83
CA ASP A 4 -1.31 -15.85 79.96
C ASP A 4 -0.10 -14.90 79.76
N GLU A 5 0.32 -14.63 78.52
CA GLU A 5 1.45 -13.71 78.22
C GLU A 5 1.10 -12.21 78.42
N ILE A 6 -0.17 -11.83 78.22
CA ILE A 6 -0.65 -10.45 78.42
C ILE A 6 -0.78 -10.14 79.93
N HIS A 7 -1.08 -11.18 80.72
CA HIS A 7 -1.25 -11.05 82.16
C HIS A 7 0.10 -10.85 82.89
N ASP A 8 1.19 -11.35 82.31
CA ASP A 8 2.53 -11.24 82.87
C ASP A 8 3.17 -9.87 82.59
N GLN A 9 3.00 -9.34 81.37
CA GLN A 9 3.49 -8.00 81.03
C GLN A 9 2.74 -6.87 81.75
N SER A 10 1.44 -7.04 82.01
CA SER A 10 0.66 -6.07 82.77
C SER A 10 1.04 -6.04 84.25
N ARG A 11 1.39 -7.20 84.85
CA ARG A 11 1.97 -7.27 86.20
C ARG A 11 3.29 -6.53 86.31
N VAL A 12 4.21 -6.71 85.37
CA VAL A 12 5.51 -6.01 85.37
C VAL A 12 5.35 -4.49 85.25
N VAL A 13 4.39 -4.01 84.45
CA VAL A 13 4.11 -2.57 84.33
C VAL A 13 3.47 -2.00 85.60
N VAL A 14 2.58 -2.75 86.24
CA VAL A 14 1.93 -2.34 87.49
C VAL A 14 2.91 -2.36 88.66
N ASP A 15 3.77 -3.38 88.78
CA ASP A 15 4.77 -3.45 89.84
C ASP A 15 5.82 -2.33 89.70
N LYS A 16 6.22 -1.99 88.47
CA LYS A 16 7.13 -0.86 88.19
C LYS A 16 6.47 0.51 88.43
N ALA A 17 5.16 0.61 88.23
CA ALA A 17 4.38 1.80 88.57
C ALA A 17 4.20 1.92 90.09
N ILE A 18 4.02 0.81 90.81
CA ILE A 18 3.92 0.77 92.27
C ILE A 18 5.28 1.06 92.93
N GLU A 19 6.39 0.55 92.40
CA GLU A 19 7.75 0.91 92.86
C GLU A 19 8.04 2.40 92.68
N ASN A 20 7.66 2.98 91.53
CA ASN A 20 7.79 4.43 91.31
C ASN A 20 6.86 5.24 92.24
N LEU A 21 5.65 4.77 92.51
CA LEU A 21 4.72 5.41 93.46
C LEU A 21 5.19 5.31 94.92
N LEU A 22 5.85 4.21 95.30
CA LEU A 22 6.45 4.03 96.62
C LEU A 22 7.72 4.90 96.78
N ALA A 23 8.47 5.13 95.70
CA ALA A 23 9.57 6.10 95.68
C ALA A 23 9.09 7.56 95.74
N GLU A 24 7.93 7.86 95.13
CA GLU A 24 7.24 9.17 95.25
C GLU A 24 6.56 9.37 96.62
N GLY A 25 6.32 8.32 97.41
CA GLY A 25 5.63 8.39 98.70
C GLY A 25 6.24 9.40 99.70
N LYS A 26 7.57 9.57 99.71
CA LYS A 26 8.25 10.57 100.55
C LYS A 26 8.07 12.02 100.07
N GLU A 27 7.78 12.23 98.78
CA GLU A 27 7.38 13.54 98.25
C GLU A 27 5.88 13.80 98.40
N VAL A 28 5.05 12.75 98.35
CA VAL A 28 3.60 12.84 98.49
C VAL A 28 3.22 13.27 99.91
N GLU A 29 3.84 12.71 100.95
CA GLU A 29 3.56 13.08 102.36
C GLU A 29 3.89 14.56 102.62
N LYS A 30 5.01 15.07 102.07
CA LYS A 30 5.39 16.50 102.12
C LYS A 30 4.48 17.41 101.29
N LYS A 31 3.97 16.93 100.15
CA LYS A 31 3.02 17.66 99.30
C LYS A 31 1.61 17.66 99.90
N GLU A 32 1.20 16.62 100.61
CA GLU A 32 -0.09 16.54 101.28
C GLU A 32 -0.21 17.56 102.42
N ASP A 33 0.81 17.68 103.28
CA ASP A 33 0.82 18.71 104.34
C ASP A 33 0.79 20.15 103.79
N ASP A 34 1.50 20.41 102.69
CA ASP A 34 1.52 21.71 102.00
C ASP A 34 0.16 22.02 101.30
N ILE A 35 -0.50 21.00 100.75
CA ILE A 35 -1.82 21.14 100.13
C ILE A 35 -2.91 21.33 101.19
N VAL A 36 -2.86 20.61 102.31
CA VAL A 36 -3.82 20.74 103.43
C VAL A 36 -3.70 22.12 104.09
N GLY A 37 -2.48 22.65 104.26
CA GLY A 37 -2.25 24.02 104.72
C GLY A 37 -2.83 25.07 103.77
N LYS A 38 -2.63 24.90 102.46
CA LYS A 38 -3.19 25.79 101.42
C LYS A 38 -4.71 25.72 101.31
N LEU A 39 -5.34 24.58 101.62
CA LEU A 39 -6.80 24.41 101.58
C LEU A 39 -7.52 24.97 102.82
N ARG A 40 -6.81 25.20 103.93
CA ARG A 40 -7.35 25.86 105.13
C ARG A 40 -7.35 27.39 105.03
N ASP A 41 -6.55 27.96 104.13
CA ASP A 41 -6.53 29.39 103.84
C ASP A 41 -7.74 29.79 102.97
N ALA A 42 -8.70 30.47 103.59
CA ALA A 42 -9.92 30.94 102.94
C ALA A 42 -9.64 31.93 101.79
N GLU A 43 -8.56 32.70 101.86
CA GLU A 43 -8.17 33.64 100.80
C GLU A 43 -7.58 32.90 99.59
N TYR A 44 -6.76 31.87 99.83
CA TYR A 44 -6.23 31.00 98.78
C TYR A 44 -7.33 30.22 98.06
N VAL A 45 -8.25 29.61 98.82
CA VAL A 45 -9.40 28.87 98.25
C VAL A 45 -10.33 29.81 97.49
N GLY A 46 -10.57 31.03 98.01
CA GLY A 46 -11.34 32.07 97.34
C GLY A 46 -10.74 32.47 95.98
N LYS A 47 -9.43 32.78 95.94
CA LYS A 47 -8.72 33.08 94.68
C LYS A 47 -8.75 31.92 93.68
N LYS A 48 -8.66 30.67 94.14
CA LYS A 48 -8.69 29.48 93.27
C LYS A 48 -10.10 29.20 92.72
N LEU A 49 -11.15 29.43 93.51
CA LEU A 49 -12.55 29.34 93.08
C LEU A 49 -12.93 30.45 92.09
N GLU A 50 -12.43 31.68 92.28
CA GLU A 50 -12.49 32.78 91.31
C GLU A 50 -11.85 32.40 89.97
N LYS A 51 -10.65 31.80 90.01
CA LYS A 51 -9.96 31.28 88.82
C LYS A 51 -10.75 30.18 88.11
N ARG A 52 -11.46 29.32 88.87
CA ARG A 52 -12.36 28.28 88.34
C ARG A 52 -13.63 28.86 87.72
N LYS A 53 -14.22 29.92 88.29
CA LYS A 53 -15.36 30.63 87.69
C LYS A 53 -15.01 31.25 86.33
N ARG A 54 -13.75 31.64 86.11
CA ARG A 54 -13.26 32.14 84.81
C ARG A 54 -12.93 31.03 83.80
N TYR A 55 -12.92 29.76 84.21
CA TYR A 55 -12.58 28.63 83.34
C TYR A 55 -13.85 27.88 82.91
N SER A 56 -14.42 28.31 81.78
CA SER A 56 -15.55 27.61 81.15
C SER A 56 -15.04 26.33 80.47
N GLY A 57 -15.23 25.18 81.13
CA GLY A 57 -14.96 23.87 80.53
C GLY A 57 -15.75 23.64 79.24
N LYS A 58 -16.93 24.27 79.12
CA LYS A 58 -17.75 24.27 77.91
C LYS A 58 -17.04 24.96 76.74
N ASP A 59 -16.37 26.09 76.98
CA ASP A 59 -15.64 26.80 75.94
C ASP A 59 -14.35 26.07 75.54
N ALA A 60 -13.66 25.44 76.48
CA ALA A 60 -12.51 24.58 76.19
C ALA A 60 -12.91 23.36 75.34
N PHE A 61 -14.01 22.69 75.71
CA PHE A 61 -14.55 21.57 74.95
C PHE A 61 -15.05 21.99 73.56
N LEU A 62 -15.72 23.15 73.44
CA LEU A 62 -16.16 23.69 72.15
C LEU A 62 -14.97 24.07 71.24
N ARG A 63 -13.86 24.56 71.79
CA ARG A 63 -12.62 24.79 71.03
C ARG A 63 -12.01 23.48 70.53
N LEU A 64 -11.96 22.45 71.38
CA LEU A 64 -11.47 21.12 70.99
C LEU A 64 -12.36 20.48 69.91
N LYS A 65 -13.69 20.54 70.08
CA LYS A 65 -14.67 20.04 69.10
C LYS A 65 -14.52 20.76 67.75
N ARG A 66 -14.35 22.09 67.75
CA ARG A 66 -14.06 22.86 66.52
C ARG A 66 -12.74 22.47 65.87
N GLN A 67 -11.68 22.24 66.65
CA GLN A 67 -10.39 21.78 66.11
C GLN A 67 -10.49 20.38 65.50
N MET A 68 -11.22 19.45 66.14
CA MET A 68 -11.44 18.10 65.60
C MET A 68 -12.31 18.13 64.34
N GLU A 69 -13.40 18.90 64.32
CA GLU A 69 -14.23 19.06 63.12
C GLU A 69 -13.47 19.71 61.98
N ARG A 70 -12.62 20.71 62.25
CA ARG A 70 -11.75 21.32 61.24
C ARG A 70 -10.76 20.31 60.66
N ARG A 71 -10.12 19.48 61.51
CA ARG A 71 -9.24 18.39 61.05
C ARG A 71 -9.99 17.34 60.24
N LYS A 72 -11.21 16.98 60.63
CA LYS A 72 -12.07 16.04 59.89
C LYS A 72 -12.48 16.62 58.53
N ARG A 73 -12.90 17.89 58.47
CA ARG A 73 -13.24 18.59 57.22
C ARG A 73 -12.04 18.75 56.30
N LEU A 74 -10.86 19.10 56.82
CA LEU A 74 -9.62 19.18 56.03
C LEU A 74 -9.21 17.81 55.47
N ARG A 75 -9.34 16.74 56.27
CA ARG A 75 -9.09 15.37 55.80
C ARG A 75 -10.08 15.00 54.69
N VAL A 76 -11.38 15.23 54.87
CA VAL A 76 -12.38 14.96 53.83
C VAL A 76 -12.11 15.80 52.57
N ALA A 77 -11.78 17.08 52.70
CA ALA A 77 -11.43 17.94 51.56
C ALA A 77 -10.19 17.43 50.82
N MET A 78 -9.18 16.95 51.53
CA MET A 78 -7.97 16.36 50.94
C MET A 78 -8.27 15.06 50.19
N TRP A 79 -9.14 14.20 50.74
CA TRP A 79 -9.60 12.98 50.07
C TRP A 79 -10.46 13.29 48.84
N MET A 80 -11.33 14.30 48.91
CA MET A 80 -12.14 14.77 47.78
C MET A 80 -11.28 15.38 46.66
N ALA A 81 -10.25 16.16 47.01
CA ALA A 81 -9.30 16.70 46.05
C ALA A 81 -8.51 15.58 45.35
N GLY A 82 -8.05 14.57 46.10
CA GLY A 82 -7.40 13.38 45.53
C GLY A 82 -8.31 12.63 44.56
N ALA A 83 -9.58 12.40 44.94
CA ALA A 83 -10.56 11.75 44.07
C ALA A 83 -10.84 12.55 42.78
N ALA A 84 -10.91 13.89 42.87
CA ALA A 84 -11.09 14.76 41.71
C ALA A 84 -9.90 14.67 40.73
N CYS A 85 -8.67 14.64 41.23
CA CYS A 85 -7.48 14.46 40.38
C CYS A 85 -7.50 13.12 39.64
N VAL A 86 -7.87 12.03 40.33
CA VAL A 86 -7.99 10.70 39.70
C VAL A 86 -9.08 10.69 38.64
N ALA A 87 -10.23 11.31 38.90
CA ALA A 87 -11.31 11.41 37.92
C ALA A 87 -10.89 12.17 36.65
N VAL A 88 -10.15 13.28 36.79
CA VAL A 88 -9.62 14.03 35.64
C VAL A 88 -8.63 13.19 34.83
N VAL A 89 -7.72 12.46 35.48
CA VAL A 89 -6.78 11.56 34.78
C VAL A 89 -7.53 10.45 34.05
N CYS A 90 -8.54 9.83 34.67
CA CYS A 90 -9.37 8.82 34.02
C CYS A 90 -10.12 9.39 32.80
N ILE A 91 -10.66 10.60 32.89
CA ILE A 91 -11.32 11.26 31.76
C ILE A 91 -10.32 11.51 30.62
N ILE A 92 -9.11 12.01 30.92
CA ILE A 92 -8.06 12.22 29.91
C ILE A 92 -7.68 10.89 29.23
N LEU A 93 -7.51 9.81 29.99
CA LEU A 93 -7.18 8.49 29.46
C LEU A 93 -8.30 7.91 28.58
N LEU A 94 -9.56 8.11 28.98
CA LEU A 94 -10.72 7.70 28.19
C LEU A 94 -10.85 8.50 26.89
N GLN A 95 -10.59 9.80 26.94
CA GLN A 95 -10.58 10.68 25.76
C GLN A 95 -9.42 10.33 24.80
N TRP A 96 -8.24 9.99 25.31
CA TRP A 96 -7.12 9.51 24.49
C TRP A 96 -7.43 8.21 23.76
N LYS A 97 -8.11 7.26 24.41
CA LYS A 97 -8.57 6.03 23.74
C LYS A 97 -9.59 6.29 22.64
N GLN A 98 -10.47 7.29 22.80
CA GLN A 98 -11.42 7.67 21.74
C GLN A 98 -10.73 8.32 20.54
N ILE A 99 -9.65 9.09 20.76
CA ILE A 99 -8.86 9.69 19.68
C ILE A 99 -8.18 8.61 18.82
N GLU A 100 -7.64 7.55 19.42
CA GLU A 100 -7.10 6.41 18.67
C GLU A 100 -8.16 5.59 17.91
N LEU A 101 -9.42 5.60 18.37
CA LEU A 101 -10.52 4.87 17.74
C LEU A 101 -11.17 5.65 16.57
N LEU A 102 -11.12 6.99 16.61
CA LEU A 102 -11.72 7.88 15.61
C LEU A 102 -10.76 8.33 14.51
N LEU A 103 -9.45 8.21 14.74
CA LEU A 103 -8.47 8.34 13.67
C LEU A 103 -8.51 7.05 12.84
N PRO A 104 -8.94 7.08 11.55
CA PRO A 104 -8.76 5.93 10.69
C PRO A 104 -7.26 5.60 10.73
N LYS A 105 -6.91 4.31 10.82
CA LYS A 105 -5.53 3.86 10.66
C LYS A 105 -5.10 4.23 9.24
N THR A 106 -4.62 5.46 9.02
CA THR A 106 -3.96 5.90 7.80
C THR A 106 -2.55 5.33 7.79
N SER A 107 -2.50 4.01 7.66
CA SER A 107 -1.35 3.26 7.23
C SER A 107 -1.84 1.95 6.60
N THR A 108 -2.81 2.06 5.69
CA THR A 108 -2.53 1.43 4.41
C THR A 108 -1.38 2.22 3.82
N ILE A 109 -0.15 1.85 4.20
CA ILE A 109 0.92 1.86 3.22
C ILE A 109 0.32 0.99 2.13
N VAL A 110 -0.24 1.62 1.09
CA VAL A 110 -0.46 0.93 -0.17
C VAL A 110 0.88 0.30 -0.39
N LYS A 111 0.94 -1.04 -0.29
CA LYS A 111 2.14 -1.80 -0.57
C LYS A 111 2.62 -1.19 -1.87
N GLN A 112 3.71 -0.43 -1.81
CA GLN A 112 4.22 0.23 -2.98
C GLN A 112 4.70 -0.95 -3.81
N GLU A 113 3.83 -1.48 -4.65
CA GLU A 113 4.26 -2.35 -5.71
C GLU A 113 5.23 -1.47 -6.47
N ASN A 114 6.48 -1.88 -6.45
CA ASN A 114 7.51 -1.16 -7.17
C ASN A 114 7.03 -1.10 -8.62
N ILE A 115 6.65 0.09 -9.06
CA ILE A 115 6.25 0.36 -10.43
C ILE A 115 7.54 0.30 -11.24
N PHE A 116 7.82 -0.87 -11.81
CA PHE A 116 8.94 -1.07 -12.70
C PHE A 116 8.50 -0.74 -14.14
N PRO A 117 9.39 -0.16 -14.97
CA PRO A 117 9.10 0.03 -16.38
C PRO A 117 8.87 -1.29 -17.09
N ALA A 118 8.38 -1.22 -18.33
CA ALA A 118 8.08 -2.42 -19.10
C ALA A 118 9.27 -3.41 -19.13
N GLU A 119 9.04 -4.62 -18.63
CA GLU A 119 9.99 -5.72 -18.60
C GLU A 119 9.80 -6.65 -19.81
N MET A 120 10.83 -7.42 -20.14
CA MET A 120 10.70 -8.47 -21.15
C MET A 120 9.92 -9.65 -20.59
N LYS A 121 8.60 -9.59 -20.73
CA LYS A 121 7.67 -10.66 -20.34
C LYS A 121 6.61 -10.85 -21.42
N ALA A 122 6.39 -12.10 -21.79
CA ALA A 122 5.31 -12.50 -22.69
C ALA A 122 4.83 -13.91 -22.35
N ILE A 123 3.66 -14.27 -22.85
CA ILE A 123 3.08 -15.60 -22.72
C ILE A 123 2.87 -16.11 -24.15
N LEU A 124 3.51 -17.23 -24.48
CA LEU A 124 3.24 -17.97 -25.71
C LEU A 124 2.13 -18.97 -25.44
N VAL A 125 1.01 -18.81 -26.14
CA VAL A 125 -0.05 -19.81 -26.21
C VAL A 125 0.15 -20.60 -27.49
N ARG A 126 0.48 -21.88 -27.34
CA ARG A 126 0.73 -22.80 -28.44
C ARG A 126 -0.58 -23.36 -28.99
N ALA A 127 -0.52 -24.01 -30.15
CA ALA A 127 -1.70 -24.55 -30.81
C ALA A 127 -2.43 -25.67 -30.03
N ASP A 128 -1.73 -26.36 -29.15
CA ASP A 128 -2.31 -27.36 -28.23
C ASP A 128 -2.97 -26.70 -26.98
N GLY A 129 -2.89 -25.38 -26.86
CA GLY A 129 -3.40 -24.61 -25.72
C GLY A 129 -2.43 -24.49 -24.56
N GLU A 130 -1.23 -25.07 -24.66
CA GLU A 130 -0.19 -24.92 -23.64
C GLU A 130 0.26 -23.46 -23.56
N GLN A 131 0.40 -22.95 -22.33
CA GLN A 131 0.88 -21.60 -22.06
C GLN A 131 2.29 -21.62 -21.50
N VAL A 132 3.21 -20.96 -22.19
CA VAL A 132 4.62 -20.86 -21.80
C VAL A 132 4.94 -19.40 -21.47
N VAL A 133 5.36 -19.15 -20.24
CA VAL A 133 5.83 -17.83 -19.82
C VAL A 133 7.27 -17.62 -20.32
N LEU A 134 7.47 -16.56 -21.09
CA LEU A 134 8.74 -16.15 -21.68
C LEU A 134 9.39 -15.02 -20.86
N GLY A 135 10.73 -14.93 -20.89
CA GLY A 135 11.50 -13.84 -20.27
C GLY A 135 12.31 -14.18 -19.01
N LYS A 136 12.27 -15.43 -18.52
CA LYS A 136 13.03 -15.83 -17.31
C LYS A 136 14.25 -16.69 -17.57
N GLU A 137 14.21 -17.56 -18.58
CA GLU A 137 15.24 -18.57 -18.83
C GLU A 137 15.41 -18.81 -20.32
N TYR A 138 16.64 -19.12 -20.73
CA TYR A 138 16.92 -19.60 -22.08
C TYR A 138 16.33 -21.00 -22.29
N ARG A 139 15.57 -21.19 -23.36
CA ARG A 139 14.98 -22.48 -23.72
C ARG A 139 14.95 -22.67 -25.22
N ASN A 140 15.28 -23.88 -25.65
CA ASN A 140 15.09 -24.33 -27.03
C ASN A 140 14.14 -25.51 -27.06
N TRP A 141 13.22 -25.51 -28.02
CA TRP A 141 12.38 -26.66 -28.32
C TRP A 141 12.07 -26.74 -29.81
N GLU A 142 11.79 -27.96 -30.27
CA GLU A 142 11.28 -28.18 -31.62
C GLU A 142 9.75 -28.09 -31.61
N GLU A 143 9.20 -27.38 -32.58
CA GLU A 143 7.76 -27.30 -32.82
C GLU A 143 7.39 -27.95 -34.16
N ILE A 144 6.07 -28.17 -34.35
CA ILE A 144 5.47 -28.79 -35.54
C ILE A 144 6.05 -28.16 -36.81
N GLY A 145 6.54 -29.02 -37.72
CA GLY A 145 7.14 -28.59 -39.00
C GLY A 145 8.66 -28.39 -38.97
N ASN A 146 9.35 -28.81 -37.89
CA ASN A 146 10.79 -28.59 -37.65
C ASN A 146 11.14 -27.10 -37.54
N VAL A 147 10.38 -26.36 -36.74
CA VAL A 147 10.73 -24.98 -36.40
C VAL A 147 11.36 -24.97 -35.01
N LEU A 148 12.61 -24.52 -34.92
CA LEU A 148 13.28 -24.32 -33.66
C LEU A 148 12.80 -23.01 -33.06
N ILE A 149 12.31 -23.08 -31.83
CA ILE A 149 12.01 -21.90 -31.04
C ILE A 149 13.18 -21.66 -30.11
N ALA A 150 13.83 -20.52 -30.24
CA ALA A 150 14.82 -20.04 -29.30
C ALA A 150 14.21 -18.91 -28.46
N VAL A 151 14.18 -19.11 -27.15
CA VAL A 151 13.83 -18.08 -26.17
C VAL A 151 15.12 -17.62 -25.54
N ASP A 152 15.46 -16.34 -25.68
CA ASP A 152 16.58 -15.74 -24.97
C ASP A 152 16.11 -14.52 -24.16
N SER A 153 17.06 -13.79 -23.57
CA SER A 153 16.78 -12.54 -22.87
C SER A 153 16.44 -11.38 -23.82
N THR A 154 16.39 -11.60 -25.14
CA THR A 154 16.19 -10.56 -26.16
C THR A 154 14.91 -10.75 -26.96
N GLY A 155 14.35 -11.97 -27.06
CA GLY A 155 13.11 -12.25 -27.75
C GLY A 155 12.80 -13.75 -27.95
N LEU A 156 11.82 -14.01 -28.81
CA LEU A 156 11.41 -15.33 -29.30
C LEU A 156 11.78 -15.43 -30.78
N GLU A 157 12.58 -16.39 -31.18
CA GLU A 157 13.01 -16.58 -32.57
C GLU A 157 12.56 -17.92 -33.13
N TYR A 158 11.87 -17.89 -34.27
CA TYR A 158 11.48 -19.06 -35.04
C TYR A 158 12.47 -19.31 -36.17
N ASN A 159 13.26 -20.37 -36.06
CA ASN A 159 14.21 -20.79 -37.08
C ASN A 159 13.73 -22.04 -37.83
N ARG A 160 13.58 -21.93 -39.15
CA ARG A 160 13.12 -23.03 -40.00
C ARG A 160 14.26 -24.03 -40.23
N LEU A 161 14.17 -25.23 -39.65
CA LEU A 161 15.20 -26.26 -39.80
C LEU A 161 15.04 -27.10 -41.08
N LYS A 162 13.82 -27.27 -41.61
CA LYS A 162 13.55 -28.02 -42.87
C LYS A 162 12.37 -27.42 -43.67
N GLN A 163 12.45 -27.52 -45.00
CA GLN A 163 11.31 -27.26 -45.88
C GLN A 163 10.31 -28.41 -45.80
N THR A 164 9.45 -28.38 -44.79
CA THR A 164 8.31 -29.30 -44.71
C THR A 164 7.09 -28.61 -45.32
N ASN A 165 6.47 -29.22 -46.32
CA ASN A 165 5.15 -28.82 -46.82
C ASN A 165 4.12 -29.36 -45.83
N ALA A 166 3.86 -28.61 -44.76
CA ALA A 166 2.77 -28.92 -43.86
C ALA A 166 1.48 -28.36 -44.47
N ASP A 167 0.54 -29.23 -44.84
CA ASP A 167 -0.79 -28.85 -45.38
C ASP A 167 -1.70 -28.19 -44.33
N THR A 168 -1.32 -28.23 -43.05
CA THR A 168 -2.08 -27.65 -41.93
C THR A 168 -1.35 -26.44 -41.36
N VAL A 169 -2.02 -25.28 -41.42
CA VAL A 169 -1.54 -24.03 -40.82
C VAL A 169 -1.88 -24.05 -39.33
N VAL A 170 -0.85 -24.28 -38.51
CA VAL A 170 -0.92 -24.26 -37.06
C VAL A 170 -0.67 -22.84 -36.56
N PHE A 171 -1.52 -22.34 -35.65
CA PHE A 171 -1.40 -20.97 -35.11
C PHE A 171 -0.94 -20.97 -33.66
N ASN A 172 -0.01 -20.08 -33.37
CA ASN A 172 0.36 -19.68 -32.01
C ASN A 172 -0.15 -18.27 -31.73
N GLN A 173 -0.22 -17.91 -30.45
CA GLN A 173 -0.55 -16.57 -30.01
C GLN A 173 0.47 -16.09 -28.98
N LEU A 174 1.07 -14.94 -29.25
CA LEU A 174 1.95 -14.25 -28.30
C LEU A 174 1.13 -13.16 -27.59
N ILE A 175 1.14 -13.19 -26.27
CA ILE A 175 0.45 -12.24 -25.40
C ILE A 175 1.49 -11.49 -24.59
N VAL A 176 1.55 -10.17 -24.76
CA VAL A 176 2.40 -9.30 -23.95
C VAL A 176 1.51 -8.62 -22.92
N PRO A 177 1.63 -8.97 -21.62
CA PRO A 177 0.83 -8.36 -20.57
C PRO A 177 1.23 -6.88 -20.36
N ARG A 178 0.48 -6.17 -19.52
CA ARG A 178 0.84 -4.81 -19.10
C ARG A 178 2.22 -4.77 -18.43
N GLY A 179 2.95 -3.70 -18.71
CA GLY A 179 4.35 -3.51 -18.39
C GLY A 179 5.25 -4.54 -19.07
N GLY A 180 4.83 -5.08 -20.21
CA GLY A 180 5.59 -6.02 -21.02
C GLY A 180 6.09 -5.38 -22.31
N LEU A 181 7.27 -5.74 -22.76
CA LEU A 181 7.78 -5.46 -24.10
C LEU A 181 8.42 -6.74 -24.63
N TYR A 182 8.15 -7.14 -25.88
CA TYR A 182 8.69 -8.40 -26.36
C TYR A 182 9.03 -8.37 -27.86
N LEU A 183 10.17 -8.94 -28.23
CA LEU A 183 10.58 -9.10 -29.63
C LEU A 183 10.27 -10.52 -30.09
N LEU A 184 9.59 -10.65 -31.22
CA LEU A 184 9.33 -11.89 -31.93
C LEU A 184 9.99 -11.84 -33.31
N VAL A 185 10.75 -12.87 -33.65
CA VAL A 185 11.23 -13.12 -35.01
C VAL A 185 10.42 -14.28 -35.58
N LEU A 186 9.61 -13.98 -36.61
CA LEU A 186 8.76 -14.93 -37.29
C LEU A 186 9.56 -15.87 -38.19
N ALA A 187 8.97 -16.99 -38.62
CA ALA A 187 9.65 -18.01 -39.42
C ALA A 187 10.13 -17.55 -40.82
N ASP A 188 9.66 -16.39 -41.30
CA ASP A 188 10.14 -15.74 -42.53
C ASP A 188 11.28 -14.73 -42.27
N GLY A 189 11.72 -14.58 -41.01
CA GLY A 189 12.73 -13.61 -40.56
C GLY A 189 12.17 -12.22 -40.24
N THR A 190 10.85 -11.98 -40.39
CA THR A 190 10.23 -10.70 -40.03
C THR A 190 10.33 -10.48 -38.52
N ARG A 191 10.78 -9.29 -38.13
CA ARG A 191 10.94 -8.90 -36.72
C ARG A 191 9.73 -8.07 -36.28
N VAL A 192 9.16 -8.45 -35.14
CA VAL A 192 7.96 -7.83 -34.57
C VAL A 192 8.24 -7.47 -33.13
N TRP A 193 8.33 -6.19 -32.83
CA TRP A 193 8.31 -5.69 -31.46
C TRP A 193 6.86 -5.53 -31.05
N MET A 194 6.50 -6.10 -29.91
CA MET A 194 5.17 -6.10 -29.34
C MET A 194 5.17 -5.21 -28.10
N ASN A 195 4.27 -4.22 -28.06
CA ASN A 195 4.13 -3.33 -26.93
C ASN A 195 3.30 -3.98 -25.80
N SER A 196 3.21 -3.32 -24.65
CA SER A 196 2.38 -3.77 -23.53
C SER A 196 0.91 -3.95 -23.91
N ASP A 197 0.23 -4.89 -23.26
CA ASP A 197 -1.20 -5.18 -23.45
C ASP A 197 -1.56 -5.55 -24.91
N SER A 198 -0.67 -6.27 -25.59
CA SER A 198 -0.79 -6.59 -27.01
C SER A 198 -0.81 -8.09 -27.27
N HIS A 199 -1.56 -8.49 -28.30
CA HIS A 199 -1.81 -9.87 -28.69
C HIS A 199 -1.53 -10.03 -30.18
N LEU A 200 -0.69 -10.99 -30.52
CA LEU A 200 -0.40 -11.35 -31.91
C LEU A 200 -0.65 -12.84 -32.12
N LYS A 201 -1.59 -13.16 -33.00
CA LYS A 201 -1.82 -14.52 -33.48
C LYS A 201 -1.17 -14.70 -34.84
N TYR A 202 -0.32 -15.71 -34.97
CA TYR A 202 0.49 -15.93 -36.16
C TYR A 202 0.65 -17.43 -36.42
N PRO A 203 0.83 -17.83 -37.68
CA PRO A 203 1.08 -19.22 -38.01
C PRO A 203 2.54 -19.58 -37.67
N VAL A 204 2.77 -20.82 -37.22
CA VAL A 204 4.11 -21.37 -36.97
C VAL A 204 4.95 -21.36 -38.27
N MET A 205 4.29 -21.60 -39.41
CA MET A 205 4.84 -21.40 -40.74
C MET A 205 3.82 -20.77 -41.67
N PHE A 206 4.25 -19.80 -42.46
CA PHE A 206 3.42 -19.21 -43.51
C PHE A 206 3.22 -20.20 -44.67
N ALA A 207 1.98 -20.28 -45.17
CA ALA A 207 1.60 -21.13 -46.29
C ALA A 207 0.62 -20.39 -47.22
N GLY A 208 0.41 -20.90 -48.43
CA GLY A 208 -0.60 -20.37 -49.36
C GLY A 208 -0.21 -19.05 -50.04
N GLY A 209 1.08 -18.75 -50.18
CA GLY A 209 1.57 -17.60 -50.96
C GLY A 209 1.31 -16.22 -50.32
N LYS A 210 0.98 -16.18 -49.04
CA LYS A 210 0.82 -14.94 -48.26
C LYS A 210 1.27 -15.15 -46.82
N ARG A 211 1.61 -14.06 -46.14
CA ARG A 211 2.08 -14.06 -44.76
C ARG A 211 1.08 -13.30 -43.90
N GLU A 212 0.17 -14.01 -43.24
CA GLU A 212 -0.93 -13.40 -42.49
C GLU A 212 -0.74 -13.52 -40.98
N VAL A 213 -0.89 -12.41 -40.26
CA VAL A 213 -0.94 -12.36 -38.80
C VAL A 213 -2.16 -11.55 -38.35
N ILE A 214 -2.63 -11.76 -37.13
CA ILE A 214 -3.75 -11.03 -36.53
C ILE A 214 -3.23 -10.29 -35.30
N LEU A 215 -3.42 -8.97 -35.28
CA LEU A 215 -2.94 -8.09 -34.22
C LEU A 215 -4.12 -7.43 -33.48
N SER A 216 -4.00 -7.39 -32.15
CA SER A 216 -4.74 -6.49 -31.27
C SER A 216 -3.75 -5.85 -30.30
N GLY A 217 -3.78 -4.53 -30.14
CA GLY A 217 -2.78 -3.79 -29.38
C GLY A 217 -1.80 -3.02 -30.27
N GLU A 218 -0.54 -2.89 -29.86
CA GLU A 218 0.48 -2.15 -30.61
C GLU A 218 1.71 -3.00 -30.91
N ALA A 219 2.16 -2.91 -32.16
CA ALA A 219 3.34 -3.60 -32.62
C ALA A 219 4.06 -2.83 -33.72
N TYR A 220 5.39 -2.90 -33.68
CA TYR A 220 6.26 -2.40 -34.72
C TYR A 220 6.81 -3.58 -35.54
N PHE A 221 6.66 -3.50 -36.86
CA PHE A 221 7.03 -4.53 -37.80
C PHE A 221 8.19 -4.06 -38.67
N ASP A 222 9.22 -4.89 -38.75
CA ASP A 222 10.29 -4.82 -39.74
C ASP A 222 10.18 -6.07 -40.62
N VAL A 223 9.44 -5.91 -41.73
CA VAL A 223 9.03 -7.03 -42.58
C VAL A 223 10.09 -7.35 -43.62
N VAL A 224 10.48 -8.62 -43.67
CA VAL A 224 11.39 -9.12 -44.71
C VAL A 224 10.76 -8.95 -46.08
N LYS A 225 11.54 -8.36 -47.00
CA LYS A 225 11.07 -8.02 -48.33
C LYS A 225 10.83 -9.28 -49.18
N ASP A 226 9.58 -9.49 -49.56
CA ASP A 226 9.15 -10.54 -50.47
C ASP A 226 7.95 -10.05 -51.28
N LYS A 227 8.15 -9.90 -52.59
CA LYS A 227 7.11 -9.45 -53.52
C LYS A 227 6.19 -10.58 -53.98
N SER A 228 6.61 -11.83 -53.81
CA SER A 228 5.84 -13.01 -54.20
C SER A 228 4.82 -13.42 -53.15
N ALA A 229 5.06 -13.07 -51.88
CA ALA A 229 4.16 -13.32 -50.76
C ALA A 229 3.95 -12.05 -49.91
N PRO A 230 2.82 -11.31 -50.11
CA PRO A 230 2.53 -10.13 -49.31
C PRO A 230 2.38 -10.47 -47.83
N PHE A 231 2.80 -9.54 -46.97
CA PHE A 231 2.61 -9.62 -45.53
C PHE A 231 1.38 -8.80 -45.15
N ILE A 232 0.45 -9.43 -44.44
CA ILE A 232 -0.86 -8.87 -44.12
C ILE A 232 -1.05 -8.94 -42.60
N VAL A 233 -1.20 -7.77 -41.98
CA VAL A 233 -1.63 -7.65 -40.59
C VAL A 233 -3.13 -7.41 -40.57
N ARG A 234 -3.88 -8.40 -40.08
CA ARG A 234 -5.32 -8.29 -39.88
C ARG A 234 -5.60 -7.67 -38.52
N THR A 235 -6.50 -6.70 -38.50
CA THR A 235 -7.01 -6.07 -37.27
C THR A 235 -8.53 -6.10 -37.31
N GLU A 236 -9.17 -5.77 -36.20
CA GLU A 236 -10.64 -5.62 -36.15
C GLU A 236 -11.15 -4.56 -37.13
N SER A 237 -10.37 -3.51 -37.38
CA SER A 237 -10.79 -2.32 -38.13
C SER A 237 -10.42 -2.34 -39.62
N GLY A 238 -9.56 -3.27 -40.03
CA GLY A 238 -9.07 -3.35 -41.41
C GLY A 238 -7.78 -4.15 -41.55
N ASN A 239 -7.34 -4.32 -42.78
CA ASN A 239 -6.13 -5.05 -43.12
C ASN A 239 -5.01 -4.08 -43.55
N ILE A 240 -3.81 -4.34 -43.07
CA ILE A 240 -2.59 -3.64 -43.47
C ILE A 240 -1.73 -4.59 -44.31
N GLU A 241 -1.53 -4.25 -45.58
CA GLU A 241 -0.77 -5.05 -46.54
C GLU A 241 0.55 -4.36 -46.92
N VAL A 242 1.65 -5.13 -46.87
CA VAL A 242 3.01 -4.67 -47.18
C VAL A 242 3.81 -5.74 -47.92
N LEU A 243 4.91 -5.35 -48.56
CA LEU A 243 5.80 -6.26 -49.30
C LEU A 243 7.23 -6.32 -48.71
N GLY A 244 7.54 -5.52 -47.70
CA GLY A 244 8.90 -5.32 -47.17
C GLY A 244 9.06 -3.88 -46.71
N THR A 245 8.62 -3.63 -45.48
CA THR A 245 8.26 -2.31 -44.98
C THR A 245 8.53 -2.28 -43.48
N GLU A 246 9.00 -1.14 -42.99
CA GLU A 246 9.11 -0.83 -41.56
C GLU A 246 7.97 0.09 -41.16
N PHE A 247 7.13 -0.32 -40.20
CA PHE A 247 5.94 0.42 -39.82
C PHE A 247 5.45 0.05 -38.41
N ASN A 248 4.74 0.96 -37.77
CA ASN A 248 4.06 0.74 -36.49
C ASN A 248 2.56 0.63 -36.70
N ILE A 249 1.88 -0.29 -36.01
CA ILE A 249 0.41 -0.32 -35.90
C ILE A 249 0.04 -0.22 -34.44
N LYS A 250 -0.91 0.67 -34.12
CA LYS A 250 -1.60 0.77 -32.84
C LYS A 250 -3.10 0.55 -33.09
N CYS A 251 -3.64 -0.57 -32.63
CA CYS A 251 -5.02 -0.99 -32.82
C CYS A 251 -5.57 -1.69 -31.56
N TYR A 252 -5.45 -1.03 -30.41
CA TYR A 252 -6.09 -1.50 -29.18
C TYR A 252 -7.62 -1.50 -29.32
N SER A 253 -8.29 -2.51 -28.76
CA SER A 253 -9.76 -2.63 -28.82
C SER A 253 -10.48 -1.55 -28.03
N ASP A 254 -9.88 -1.05 -26.96
CA ASP A 254 -10.43 0.00 -26.07
C ASP A 254 -10.16 1.43 -26.57
N GLU A 255 -9.48 1.60 -27.71
CA GLU A 255 -9.27 2.88 -28.36
C GLU A 255 -10.22 3.09 -29.56
N THR A 256 -10.58 4.35 -29.82
CA THR A 256 -11.55 4.72 -30.86
C THR A 256 -10.95 4.69 -32.27
N ALA A 257 -9.62 4.66 -32.39
CA ALA A 257 -8.93 4.74 -33.66
C ALA A 257 -7.90 3.61 -33.83
N LEU A 258 -7.69 3.20 -35.07
CA LEU A 258 -6.50 2.47 -35.50
C LEU A 258 -5.51 3.48 -36.07
N VAL A 259 -4.25 3.41 -35.63
CA VAL A 259 -3.18 4.28 -36.13
C VAL A 259 -2.09 3.43 -36.74
N THR A 260 -1.66 3.74 -37.97
CA THR A 260 -0.48 3.11 -38.57
C THR A 260 0.50 4.16 -39.07
N THR A 261 1.77 4.00 -38.74
CA THR A 261 2.84 4.98 -39.03
C THR A 261 3.91 4.30 -39.87
N LEU A 262 4.19 4.85 -41.04
CA LEU A 262 5.13 4.28 -41.99
C LEU A 262 6.53 4.90 -41.83
N VAL A 263 7.52 4.04 -41.56
CA VAL A 263 8.94 4.43 -41.45
C VAL A 263 9.60 4.35 -42.82
N ASN A 264 9.52 3.17 -43.45
CA ASN A 264 10.17 2.90 -44.73
C ASN A 264 9.35 1.90 -45.55
N GLY A 265 9.36 2.04 -46.88
CA GLY A 265 8.62 1.18 -47.80
C GLY A 265 7.27 1.75 -48.20
N LYS A 266 6.24 0.88 -48.27
CA LYS A 266 4.86 1.24 -48.60
C LYS A 266 3.89 0.42 -47.75
N VAL A 267 2.81 1.06 -47.33
CA VAL A 267 1.70 0.42 -46.61
C VAL A 267 0.43 0.67 -47.39
N LYS A 268 -0.36 -0.38 -47.60
CA LYS A 268 -1.74 -0.29 -48.07
C LYS A 268 -2.66 -0.63 -46.90
N PHE A 269 -3.58 0.26 -46.58
CA PHE A 269 -4.66 0.03 -45.63
C PHE A 269 -5.98 -0.18 -46.38
N ASP A 270 -6.75 -1.18 -45.97
CA ASP A 270 -8.03 -1.52 -46.56
C ASP A 270 -9.03 -1.91 -45.45
N ASP A 271 -10.11 -1.16 -45.30
CA ASP A 271 -11.19 -1.41 -44.33
C ASP A 271 -12.35 -2.23 -44.93
N GLY A 272 -12.23 -2.63 -46.21
CA GLY A 272 -13.22 -3.42 -46.95
C GLY A 272 -14.46 -2.65 -47.40
N ILE A 273 -14.57 -1.35 -47.13
CA ILE A 273 -15.73 -0.52 -47.54
C ILE A 273 -15.28 0.70 -48.34
N ASN A 274 -14.30 1.43 -47.82
CA ASN A 274 -13.76 2.62 -48.46
C ASN A 274 -12.63 2.25 -49.42
N PRO A 275 -12.29 3.13 -50.39
CA PRO A 275 -11.10 2.95 -51.20
C PRO A 275 -9.84 2.79 -50.34
N SER A 276 -9.01 1.81 -50.68
CA SER A 276 -7.77 1.55 -49.95
C SER A 276 -6.85 2.77 -49.94
N VAL A 277 -6.23 3.04 -48.80
CA VAL A 277 -5.30 4.15 -48.61
C VAL A 277 -3.87 3.64 -48.70
N ILE A 278 -3.00 4.34 -49.44
CA ILE A 278 -1.58 4.00 -49.56
C ILE A 278 -0.76 5.08 -48.86
N LEU A 279 0.06 4.66 -47.90
CA LEU A 279 0.99 5.54 -47.19
C LEU A 279 2.37 5.55 -47.86
N LYS A 280 3.03 6.70 -47.73
CA LYS A 280 4.44 6.94 -48.03
C LYS A 280 5.25 7.07 -46.74
N PRO A 281 6.59 6.93 -46.80
CA PRO A 281 7.45 7.18 -45.65
C PRO A 281 7.14 8.52 -44.96
N GLU A 282 7.20 8.52 -43.62
CA GLU A 282 6.86 9.65 -42.74
C GLU A 282 5.38 10.03 -42.70
N GLU A 283 4.50 9.21 -43.28
CA GLU A 283 3.05 9.39 -43.16
C GLU A 283 2.45 8.48 -42.08
N GLN A 284 1.42 9.00 -41.43
CA GLN A 284 0.59 8.29 -40.47
C GLN A 284 -0.86 8.33 -40.92
N LEU A 285 -1.49 7.16 -40.94
CA LEU A 285 -2.92 7.01 -41.05
C LEU A 285 -3.55 6.94 -39.66
N ILE A 286 -4.62 7.69 -39.47
CA ILE A 286 -5.55 7.56 -38.34
C ILE A 286 -6.90 7.15 -38.94
N PHE A 287 -7.36 5.96 -38.57
CA PHE A 287 -8.66 5.42 -38.96
C PHE A 287 -9.58 5.42 -37.75
N GLU A 288 -10.59 6.30 -37.76
CA GLU A 288 -11.59 6.39 -36.70
C GLU A 288 -12.63 5.27 -36.88
N LYS A 289 -12.80 4.43 -35.85
CA LYS A 289 -13.60 3.20 -35.94
C LYS A 289 -15.10 3.47 -36.07
N GLU A 290 -15.62 4.49 -35.38
CA GLU A 290 -17.06 4.78 -35.33
C GLU A 290 -17.62 5.29 -36.66
N ASN A 291 -16.97 6.30 -37.25
CA ASN A 291 -17.42 6.93 -38.49
C ASN A 291 -16.71 6.37 -39.74
N ARG A 292 -15.75 5.46 -39.55
CA ARG A 292 -14.93 4.81 -40.59
C ARG A 292 -14.20 5.80 -41.49
N GLN A 293 -13.73 6.90 -40.93
CA GLN A 293 -12.97 7.90 -41.67
C GLN A 293 -11.46 7.70 -41.50
N SER A 294 -10.76 7.90 -42.61
CA SER A 294 -9.30 7.84 -42.68
C SER A 294 -8.73 9.25 -42.82
N ILE A 295 -7.78 9.61 -41.97
CA ILE A 295 -7.00 10.85 -42.06
C ILE A 295 -5.54 10.46 -42.22
N VAL A 296 -4.89 10.99 -43.26
CA VAL A 296 -3.44 10.82 -43.46
C VAL A 296 -2.74 12.14 -43.17
N ARG A 297 -1.68 12.08 -42.37
CA ARG A 297 -0.85 13.25 -42.04
C ARG A 297 0.63 12.90 -42.06
N LYS A 298 1.45 13.91 -42.34
CA LYS A 298 2.91 13.80 -42.20
C LYS A 298 3.30 13.95 -40.74
N VAL A 299 4.20 13.09 -40.25
CA VAL A 299 4.63 13.08 -38.84
C VAL A 299 6.12 12.85 -38.70
N ASN A 300 6.66 13.23 -37.54
CA ASN A 300 7.97 12.74 -37.12
C ASN A 300 7.79 11.34 -36.51
N VAL A 301 8.20 10.32 -37.28
CA VAL A 301 8.04 8.91 -36.95
C VAL A 301 8.63 8.54 -35.59
N ASN A 302 9.71 9.20 -35.17
CA ASN A 302 10.40 8.91 -33.92
C ASN A 302 9.46 8.98 -32.70
N HIS A 303 8.46 9.85 -32.71
CA HIS A 303 7.50 9.94 -31.60
C HIS A 303 6.66 8.65 -31.43
N TYR A 304 6.41 7.92 -32.52
CA TYR A 304 5.52 6.77 -32.53
C TYR A 304 6.25 5.42 -32.45
N ILE A 305 7.59 5.41 -32.59
CA ILE A 305 8.39 4.18 -32.55
C ILE A 305 9.40 4.13 -31.40
N SER A 306 9.59 5.23 -30.67
CA SER A 306 10.58 5.32 -29.58
C SER A 306 10.36 4.26 -28.48
N TRP A 307 9.12 3.78 -28.34
CA TRP A 307 8.72 2.82 -27.32
C TRP A 307 9.45 1.48 -27.47
N LYS A 308 9.83 1.09 -28.70
CA LYS A 308 10.65 -0.11 -28.95
C LYS A 308 12.05 -0.01 -28.35
N ASP A 309 12.54 1.22 -28.14
CA ASP A 309 13.82 1.52 -27.49
C ASP A 309 13.62 1.86 -26.00
N ASN A 310 12.50 1.44 -25.40
CA ASN A 310 12.11 1.70 -24.03
C ASN A 310 11.96 3.20 -23.69
N ARG A 311 11.53 4.03 -24.66
CA ARG A 311 11.33 5.47 -24.50
C ARG A 311 9.93 5.90 -24.93
N LEU A 312 9.22 6.62 -24.07
CA LEU A 312 7.95 7.25 -24.43
C LEU A 312 8.17 8.67 -24.93
N SER A 313 7.51 9.03 -26.02
CA SER A 313 7.58 10.37 -26.61
C SER A 313 6.20 10.80 -27.08
N PHE A 314 5.73 11.94 -26.58
CA PHE A 314 4.39 12.45 -26.87
C PHE A 314 4.50 13.81 -27.55
N GLN A 315 3.73 14.03 -28.60
CA GLN A 315 3.67 15.31 -29.30
C GLN A 315 2.22 15.72 -29.55
N GLY A 316 1.73 16.71 -28.79
CA GLY A 316 0.37 17.22 -28.95
C GLY A 316 -0.73 16.23 -28.57
N GLU A 317 -0.41 15.19 -27.79
CA GLU A 317 -1.39 14.23 -27.28
C GLU A 317 -2.14 14.77 -26.07
N THR A 318 -3.39 14.36 -25.90
CA THR A 318 -4.19 14.72 -24.73
C THR A 318 -3.71 13.96 -23.50
N LEU A 319 -3.94 14.52 -22.30
CA LEU A 319 -3.60 13.84 -21.05
C LEU A 319 -4.26 12.46 -20.93
N ASP A 320 -5.48 12.30 -21.43
CA ASP A 320 -6.18 11.01 -21.45
C ASP A 320 -5.40 9.94 -22.24
N MET A 321 -4.92 10.27 -23.44
CA MET A 321 -4.12 9.36 -24.28
C MET A 321 -2.78 9.01 -23.62
N ILE A 322 -2.14 10.01 -23.00
CA ILE A 322 -0.89 9.81 -22.25
C ILE A 322 -1.12 8.84 -21.09
N MET A 323 -2.18 9.07 -20.29
CA MET A 323 -2.50 8.21 -19.14
C MET A 323 -2.84 6.78 -19.55
N LYS A 324 -3.52 6.57 -20.68
CA LYS A 324 -3.76 5.23 -21.26
C LYS A 324 -2.47 4.54 -21.68
N THR A 325 -1.52 5.27 -22.24
CA THR A 325 -0.22 4.72 -22.62
C THR A 325 0.57 4.32 -21.37
N LEU A 326 0.61 5.19 -20.37
CA LEU A 326 1.30 4.93 -19.10
C LEU A 326 0.68 3.76 -18.34
N SER A 327 -0.65 3.63 -18.30
CA SER A 327 -1.35 2.53 -17.60
C SER A 327 -1.16 1.16 -18.24
N ARG A 328 -0.70 1.11 -19.50
CA ARG A 328 -0.28 -0.13 -20.14
C ARG A 328 1.18 -0.45 -19.84
N TRP A 329 2.03 0.58 -19.72
CA TRP A 329 3.47 0.44 -19.51
C TRP A 329 3.91 0.14 -18.08
N TYR A 330 3.06 0.46 -17.10
CA TYR A 330 3.33 0.40 -15.67
C TYR A 330 2.20 -0.33 -14.94
#